data_AF-A0A7I8EE62-F1
#
_entry.id   AF-A0A7I8EE62-F1
#
_cell.length_a   1.000
_cell.length_b   1.000
_cell.length_c   1.000
_cell.angle_alpha   90.00
_cell.angle_beta   90.00
_cell.angle_gamma   90.00
#
_symmetry.space_group_name_H-M   'P 1'
#
loop_
_entity.id
_entity.type
_entity.pdbx_description
1 polymer ?
#
loop_
_entity_poly.entity_id
_entity_poly.type
_entity_poly.pdbx_seq_one_letter_code
_entity_poly.pdbx_strand_id
1 'polypeptide(L)' 'MYCAGPHCNGADKAALRLAQLERPVKLMLGGVTGWRAEGLALDDGAAAGRN' A
#
# COMPACT_ATOMS: atom_id res chain seq x y z
N MET A 1 -1.41 2.27 4.33
CA MET A 1 -2.20 1.95 3.12
C MET A 1 -1.49 2.45 1.88
N TYR A 2 -1.48 1.66 0.81
CA TYR A 2 -0.97 2.04 -0.51
C TYR A 2 -1.90 1.49 -1.62
N CYS A 3 -1.78 2.02 -2.83
CA CYS A 3 -2.42 1.50 -4.04
C CYS A 3 -1.36 1.37 -5.17
N ALA A 4 -1.80 1.19 -6.42
CA ALA A 4 -0.97 1.17 -7.60
C ALA A 4 -0.02 2.38 -7.68
N GLY A 5 -0.54 3.60 -7.61
CA GLY A 5 0.25 4.82 -7.76
C GLY A 5 -0.54 6.11 -7.51
N PRO A 6 0.05 7.29 -7.82
CA PRO A 6 -0.54 8.60 -7.56
C PRO A 6 -1.92 8.85 -8.18
N HIS A 7 -2.26 8.15 -9.27
CA HIS A 7 -3.56 8.27 -9.94
C HIS A 7 -4.62 7.29 -9.41
N CYS A 8 -4.33 6.54 -8.34
CA CYS A 8 -5.30 5.66 -7.69
C CYS A 8 -5.83 6.29 -6.39
N ASN A 9 -7.17 6.37 -6.24
CA ASN A 9 -7.84 6.81 -5.01
C ASN A 9 -8.24 5.67 -4.06
N GLY A 10 -7.86 4.43 -4.36
CA GLY A 10 -8.20 3.25 -3.57
C GLY A 10 -7.56 3.28 -2.17
N ALA A 11 -6.32 3.77 -2.07
CA ALA A 11 -5.62 3.90 -0.79
C ALA A 11 -6.33 4.89 0.13
N ASP A 12 -6.79 6.03 -0.40
CA ASP A 12 -7.50 7.06 0.36
C ASP A 12 -8.85 6.56 0.87
N LYS A 13 -9.63 5.92 -0.01
CA LYS A 13 -10.91 5.31 0.36
C LYS A 13 -10.74 4.24 1.45
N ALA A 14 -9.68 3.43 1.37
CA ALA A 14 -9.39 2.44 2.38
C ALA A 14 -8.91 3.07 3.69
N ALA A 15 -8.07 4.11 3.63
CA ALA A 15 -7.62 4.85 4.81
C ALA A 15 -8.80 5.52 5.54
N LEU A 16 -9.74 6.12 4.81
CA LEU A 16 -10.96 6.68 5.40
C LEU A 16 -11.76 5.61 6.16
N ARG A 17 -11.97 4.44 5.54
CA ARG A 17 -12.68 3.32 6.20
C ARG A 17 -11.97 2.83 7.45
N LEU A 18 -10.64 2.74 7.44
CA LEU A 18 -9.87 2.35 8.62
C LEU A 18 -9.95 3.41 9.73
N ALA A 19 -9.86 4.69 9.38
CA ALA A 19 -9.99 5.79 10.34
C ALA A 19 -11.39 5.82 10.99
N GLN A 20 -12.46 5.55 10.22
CA GLN A 20 -13.83 5.43 10.74
C GLN A 20 -14.00 4.26 11.72
N LEU A 21 -13.14 3.25 11.65
CA LEU A 21 -13.07 2.12 12.59
C LEU A 21 -12.08 2.37 13.75
N GLU A 22 -11.65 3.61 13.93
CA GLU A 22 -10.68 4.03 14.95
C GLU A 22 -9.35 3.25 14.87
N ARG A 23 -8.96 2.82 13.67
CA ARG A 23 -7.68 2.15 13.44
C ARG A 23 -6.66 3.21 13.00
N PRO A 24 -5.53 3.37 13.73
CA PRO A 24 -4.46 4.26 13.30
C PRO A 24 -3.97 3.85 11.91
N VAL A 25 -3.90 4.81 11.00
CA VAL A 25 -3.53 4.55 9.61
C VAL A 25 -2.67 5.69 9.06
N LYS A 26 -1.70 5.32 8.22
CA LYS A 26 -0.92 6.25 7.40
C LYS A 26 -1.02 5.87 5.93
N LEU A 27 -1.04 6.87 5.06
CA LEU A 27 -0.95 6.69 3.62
C LEU A 27 0.52 6.65 3.19
N MET A 28 0.84 5.71 2.29
CA MET A 28 2.12 5.68 1.59
C MET A 28 1.91 6.34 0.23
N LEU A 29 2.31 7.60 0.13
CA LEU A 29 2.24 8.38 -1.11
C LEU A 29 3.10 7.72 -2.20
N GLY A 30 2.74 7.91 -3.47
CA GLY A 30 3.43 7.29 -4.60
C GLY A 30 3.01 5.85 -4.92
N GLY A 31 2.43 5.12 -3.97
CA GLY A 31 2.00 3.73 -4.17
C GLY A 31 3.14 2.78 -4.52
N VAL A 32 2.81 1.59 -5.01
CA VAL A 32 3.84 0.60 -5.41
C VAL A 32 4.68 1.07 -6.61
N THR A 33 4.14 1.93 -7.47
CA THR A 33 4.92 2.54 -8.57
C THR A 33 6.00 3.48 -8.05
N GLY A 34 5.70 4.30 -7.04
CA GLY A 34 6.68 5.18 -6.40
C GLY A 34 7.78 4.38 -5.70
N TRP A 35 7.38 3.35 -4.94
CA TRP A 35 8.31 2.42 -4.29
C TRP A 35 9.31 1.80 -5.27
N ARG A 36 8.82 1.31 -6.42
CA ARG A 36 9.67 0.75 -7.49
C ARG A 36 10.57 1.81 -8.13
N ALA A 37 10.06 3.03 -8.35
CA ALA A 37 10.84 4.11 -8.95
C ALA A 37 12.02 4.54 -8.06
N GLU A 38 11.87 4.38 -6.73
CA GLU A 38 12.94 4.60 -5.75
C GLU A 38 13.94 3.43 -5.66
N GLY A 39 13.72 2.33 -6.39
CA GLY A 39 14.62 1.17 -6.39
C GLY A 39 14.53 0.33 -5.11
N LEU A 40 13.45 0.46 -4.33
CA LEU A 40 13.25 -0.28 -3.10
C LEU A 40 12.82 -1.73 -3.40
N ALA A 41 13.28 -2.67 -2.57
CA ALA A 41 13.03 -4.10 -2.76
C ALA A 41 11.53 -4.45 -2.63
N LEU A 42 11.10 -5.44 -3.40
CA LEU A 42 9.80 -6.11 -3.24
C LEU A 42 10.04 -7.56 -2.87
N ASP A 43 9.17 -8.10 -2.04
CA ASP A 43 9.06 -9.55 -1.87
C ASP A 43 8.34 -10.13 -3.09
N ASP A 44 8.90 -11.19 -3.67
CA ASP A 44 8.32 -11.91 -4.81
C ASP A 44 7.35 -13.01 -4.38
N GLY A 45 7.22 -13.26 -3.07
CA GLY A 45 6.29 -14.23 -2.50
C GLY A 45 6.71 -15.69 -2.67
N ALA A 46 7.89 -15.99 -3.23
CA ALA A 46 8.33 -17.37 -3.47
C ALA A 46 8.49 -18.19 -2.16
N ALA A 47 8.65 -17.52 -1.01
CA ALA A 47 8.75 -18.15 0.31
C ALA A 47 7.43 -18.16 1.11
N ALA A 48 6.42 -17.40 0.71
CA ALA A 48 5.18 -17.21 1.47
C ALA A 48 4.07 -18.17 0.99
N GLY A 49 4.20 -19.47 1.28
CA GLY A 49 3.17 -20.44 0.87
C GLY A 49 3.45 -21.92 1.12
N ARG A 50 3.87 -22.33 2.31
CA ARG A 50 3.73 -23.72 2.77
C ARG A 50 3.00 -23.76 4.11
N ASN A 51 1.69 -23.93 4.04
CA ASN A 51 0.91 -24.60 5.09
C ASN A 51 0.49 -25.94 4.48
#